data_AF-A0A063ZAC2-F1
#
_entry.id   AF-A0A063ZAC2-F1
#
_cell.length_a   1.000
_cell.length_b   1.000
_cell.length_c   1.000
_cell.angle_alpha   90.00
_cell.angle_beta   90.00
_cell.angle_gamma   90.00
#
_symmetry.space_group_name_H-M   'P 1'
#
loop_
_entity.id
_entity.type
_entity.pdbx_description
1 polymer ?
#
loop_
_entity_poly.entity_id
_entity_poly.type
_entity_poly.pdbx_seq_one_letter_code
_entity_poly.pdbx_strand_id
1 'polypeptide(L)'
;MRERNHPTPEGPDPEERGATFLGWLKKRGGMRKVQDCQRKCRENGFEAKYFVDSMGSDYIRLYRAGGGDKVIKLEKPVWADQWMTYYDLEV
;
A
#
# COMPACT_ATOMS: atom_id res chain seq x y z
N MET A 1 8.81 -16.07 -19.44
CA MET A 1 8.91 -15.29 -18.18
C MET A 1 9.43 -13.92 -18.58
N ARG A 2 8.72 -12.82 -18.27
CA ARG A 2 9.25 -11.47 -18.58
C ARG A 2 10.42 -11.21 -17.63
N GLU A 3 11.60 -10.97 -18.19
CA GLU A 3 12.77 -10.49 -17.44
C GLU A 3 12.41 -9.14 -16.84
N ARG A 4 12.30 -9.05 -15.51
CA ARG A 4 12.08 -7.78 -14.81
C ARG A 4 13.41 -7.05 -14.75
N ASN A 5 13.50 -5.90 -15.41
CA ASN A 5 14.72 -5.08 -15.50
C ASN A 5 15.02 -4.24 -14.24
N HIS A 6 14.29 -4.45 -13.14
CA HIS A 6 14.49 -3.72 -11.90
C HIS A 6 14.94 -4.66 -10.78
N PRO A 7 15.96 -4.27 -9.99
CA PRO A 7 16.34 -5.02 -8.81
C PRO A 7 15.14 -5.11 -7.86
N THR A 8 14.97 -6.26 -7.21
CA THR A 8 13.92 -6.46 -6.22
C THR A 8 14.05 -5.39 -5.13
N PRO A 9 13.01 -4.60 -4.85
CA PRO A 9 13.05 -3.59 -3.80
C PRO A 9 13.29 -4.19 -2.41
N GLU A 10 13.82 -3.38 -1.49
CA GLU A 10 13.97 -3.77 -0.09
C GLU A 10 12.64 -3.69 0.67
N GLY A 11 12.52 -4.53 1.72
CA GLY A 11 11.34 -4.58 2.58
C GLY A 11 10.29 -5.61 2.13
N PRO A 12 9.10 -5.59 2.75
CA PRO A 12 8.05 -6.56 2.46
C PRO A 12 7.49 -6.33 1.05
N ASP A 13 7.23 -7.44 0.34
CA ASP A 13 6.60 -7.45 -0.97
C ASP A 13 5.07 -7.30 -0.81
N PRO A 14 4.47 -6.20 -1.31
CA PRO A 14 3.02 -6.01 -1.24
C PRO A 14 2.25 -6.83 -2.27
N GLU A 15 2.93 -7.58 -3.14
CA GLU A 15 2.40 -8.19 -4.36
C GLU A 15 1.81 -7.15 -5.34
N GLU A 16 1.47 -7.57 -6.56
CA GLU A 16 0.94 -6.67 -7.59
C GLU A 16 -0.35 -5.96 -7.15
N ARG A 17 -1.24 -6.68 -6.45
CA ARG A 17 -2.51 -6.15 -5.94
C ARG A 17 -2.31 -5.14 -4.82
N GLY A 18 -1.38 -5.41 -3.89
CA GLY A 18 -1.03 -4.46 -2.85
C GLY A 18 -0.32 -3.24 -3.41
N ALA A 19 0.59 -3.41 -4.37
CA ALA A 19 1.24 -2.30 -5.06
C ALA A 19 0.21 -1.41 -5.80
N THR A 20 -0.82 -1.99 -6.40
CA THR A 20 -1.96 -1.25 -6.98
C THR A 20 -2.70 -0.42 -5.92
N PHE A 21 -2.92 -0.98 -4.74
CA PHE A 21 -3.52 -0.25 -3.62
C PHE A 21 -2.61 0.87 -3.10
N LEU A 22 -1.30 0.62 -2.99
CA LEU A 22 -0.31 1.62 -2.57
C LEU A 22 -0.31 2.82 -3.54
N GLY A 23 -0.34 2.57 -4.84
CA GLY A 23 -0.47 3.63 -5.84
C GLY A 23 -1.76 4.42 -5.71
N TRP A 24 -2.90 3.75 -5.48
CA TRP A 24 -4.18 4.41 -5.22
C TRP A 24 -4.15 5.29 -3.97
N LEU A 25 -3.51 4.83 -2.90
CA LEU A 25 -3.39 5.53 -1.62
C LEU A 25 -2.44 6.74 -1.75
N LYS A 26 -1.30 6.56 -2.43
CA LYS A 26 -0.32 7.62 -2.68
C LYS A 26 -0.92 8.76 -3.51
N LYS A 27 -1.66 8.46 -4.57
CA LYS A 27 -2.41 9.46 -5.39
C LYS A 27 -3.42 10.28 -4.57
N ARG A 28 -3.73 9.88 -3.33
CA ARG A 28 -4.65 10.55 -2.40
C ARG A 28 -3.94 11.17 -1.19
N GLY A 29 -2.64 11.41 -1.30
CA GLY A 29 -1.84 12.02 -0.23
C GLY A 29 -1.31 11.01 0.79
N GLY A 30 -1.32 9.71 0.48
CA GLY A 30 -0.72 8.67 1.32
C GLY A 30 -1.49 8.35 2.60
N MET A 31 -2.71 8.86 2.77
CA MET A 31 -3.52 8.61 3.96
C MET A 31 -5.01 8.66 3.66
N ARG A 32 -5.77 7.66 4.12
CA ARG A 32 -7.25 7.61 3.96
C ARG A 32 -7.93 6.88 5.12
N LYS A 33 -9.25 7.08 5.25
CA LYS A 33 -10.08 6.37 6.24
C LYS A 33 -10.01 4.86 6.01
N VAL A 34 -10.00 4.10 7.10
CA VAL A 34 -9.97 2.62 7.04
C VAL A 34 -11.08 2.05 6.17
N GLN A 35 -12.28 2.63 6.22
CA GLN A 35 -13.42 2.18 5.39
C GLN A 35 -13.15 2.32 3.88
N ASP A 36 -12.54 3.42 3.45
CA ASP A 36 -12.18 3.62 2.04
C ASP A 36 -11.07 2.68 1.60
N CYS A 37 -10.04 2.51 2.45
CA CYS A 37 -8.96 1.56 2.19
C CYS A 37 -9.49 0.13 2.11
N GLN A 38 -10.40 -0.26 3.01
CA GLN A 38 -11.02 -1.58 3.03
C GLN A 38 -11.82 -1.85 1.76
N ARG A 39 -12.63 -0.87 1.32
CA ARG A 39 -13.34 -0.97 0.04
C ARG A 39 -12.36 -1.16 -1.11
N LYS A 40 -11.28 -0.37 -1.16
CA LYS A 40 -10.29 -0.49 -2.24
C LYS A 40 -9.52 -1.81 -2.20
N CYS A 41 -9.16 -2.31 -1.02
CA CYS A 41 -8.50 -3.60 -0.89
C CYS A 41 -9.41 -4.73 -1.40
N ARG A 42 -10.72 -4.68 -1.08
CA ARG A 42 -11.71 -5.66 -1.55
C ARG A 42 -11.89 -5.65 -3.07
N GLU A 43 -11.89 -4.47 -3.69
CA GLU A 43 -11.87 -4.36 -5.16
C GLU A 43 -10.67 -5.07 -5.78
N ASN A 44 -9.54 -5.11 -5.08
CA ASN A 44 -8.33 -5.82 -5.48
C ASN A 44 -8.26 -7.27 -4.94
N GLY A 45 -9.31 -7.75 -4.27
CA GLY A 45 -9.41 -9.12 -3.77
C GLY A 45 -8.66 -9.44 -2.47
N PHE A 46 -8.40 -8.45 -1.62
CA PHE A 46 -7.79 -8.66 -0.29
C PHE A 46 -8.37 -7.74 0.80
N GLU A 47 -7.98 -7.94 2.06
CA GLU A 47 -8.48 -7.17 3.21
C GLU A 47 -7.42 -6.21 3.75
N ALA A 48 -7.81 -4.97 4.06
CA ALA A 48 -6.87 -3.92 4.44
C ALA A 48 -6.16 -4.20 5.76
N LYS A 49 -6.84 -4.83 6.73
CA LYS A 49 -6.26 -5.17 8.03
C LYS A 49 -5.10 -6.16 7.87
N TYR A 50 -5.32 -7.27 7.16
CA TYR A 50 -4.28 -8.27 6.93
C TYR A 50 -3.11 -7.71 6.12
N PHE A 51 -3.40 -6.83 5.17
CA PHE A 51 -2.35 -6.14 4.40
C PHE A 51 -1.47 -5.25 5.29
N VAL A 52 -2.07 -4.46 6.20
CA VAL A 52 -1.28 -3.62 7.12
C VAL A 52 -0.45 -4.49 8.08
N ASP A 53 -1.03 -5.58 8.58
CA ASP A 53 -0.33 -6.50 9.49
C ASP A 53 0.84 -7.22 8.79
N SER A 54 0.68 -7.62 7.52
CA SER A 54 1.74 -8.30 6.75
C SER A 54 2.86 -7.38 6.30
N MET A 55 2.55 -6.13 5.94
CA MET A 55 3.54 -5.13 5.54
C MET A 55 4.28 -4.53 6.74
N GLY A 56 3.67 -4.55 7.92
CA GLY A 56 4.28 -4.02 9.11
C GLY A 56 4.21 -2.49 9.23
N SER A 57 4.20 -2.04 10.47
CA SER A 57 3.86 -0.66 10.84
C SER A 57 4.88 0.41 10.42
N ASP A 58 6.06 -0.02 9.95
CA ASP A 58 7.13 0.86 9.46
C ASP A 58 6.91 1.27 8.00
N TYR A 59 6.06 0.55 7.28
CA TYR A 59 5.77 0.78 5.87
C TYR A 59 4.37 1.36 5.70
N ILE A 60 3.39 0.78 6.39
CA ILE A 60 2.00 1.23 6.39
C ILE A 60 1.40 1.01 7.78
N ARG A 61 0.65 1.99 8.28
CA ARG A 61 0.19 1.96 9.68
C ARG A 61 -1.25 2.42 9.83
N LEU A 62 -1.94 1.80 10.77
CA LEU A 62 -3.26 2.22 11.22
C LEU A 62 -3.13 3.27 12.33
N TYR A 63 -3.70 4.46 12.09
CA TYR A 63 -3.74 5.57 13.04
C TYR A 63 -5.17 5.85 13.52
N ARG A 64 -5.26 6.50 14.69
CA ARG A 64 -6.48 7.18 15.14
C ARG A 64 -6.30 8.68 14.89
N ALA A 65 -7.14 9.25 14.04
CA ALA A 65 -7.23 10.69 13.85
C ALA A 65 -7.93 11.34 15.06
N GLY A 66 -7.70 12.64 15.27
CA GLY A 66 -8.15 13.43 16.44
C GLY A 66 -9.66 13.55 16.64
N GLY A 67 -10.49 12.81 15.90
CA GLY A 67 -11.95 12.74 16.05
C GLY A 67 -12.48 11.31 16.23
N GLY A 68 -11.62 10.34 16.56
CA GLY A 68 -12.00 8.93 16.73
C GLY A 68 -12.00 8.10 15.44
N ASP A 69 -11.92 8.76 14.28
CA ASP A 69 -11.79 8.12 12.98
C ASP A 69 -10.47 7.34 12.86
N LYS A 70 -10.53 6.12 12.34
CA LYS A 70 -9.33 5.32 12.02
C LYS A 70 -8.91 5.55 10.57
N VAL A 71 -7.63 5.78 10.36
CA VAL A 71 -7.03 5.99 9.03
C VAL A 71 -5.88 5.01 8.81
N ILE A 72 -5.61 4.68 7.55
CA ILE A 72 -4.40 3.98 7.14
C ILE A 72 -3.50 5.00 6.46
N LYS A 73 -2.25 5.05 6.90
CA LYS A 73 -1.22 5.96 6.38
C LYS A 73 -0.04 5.15 5.86
N LEU A 74 0.45 5.56 4.69
CA LEU A 74 1.68 5.10 4.09
C LEU A 74 2.85 5.84 4.75
N GLU A 75 3.70 5.12 5.47
CA GLU A 75 4.86 5.70 6.17
C GLU A 75 6.08 5.81 5.26
N LYS A 76 6.24 4.87 4.32
CA LYS A 76 7.37 4.85 3.37
C LYS A 76 6.87 4.97 1.93
N PRO A 77 6.65 6.19 1.42
CA PRO A 77 6.21 6.40 0.04
C PRO A 77 7.25 5.94 -1.00
N VAL A 78 8.54 6.06 -0.69
CA VAL A 78 9.62 5.57 -1.59
C VAL A 78 9.58 4.05 -1.74
N TRP A 79 9.32 3.31 -0.66
CA TRP A 79 9.13 1.85 -0.72
C TRP A 79 7.95 1.49 -1.62
N ALA A 80 6.82 2.19 -1.48
CA ALA A 80 5.67 1.99 -2.36
C ALA A 80 6.02 2.26 -3.83
N ASP A 81 6.76 3.31 -4.13
CA ASP A 81 7.19 3.64 -5.49
C ASP A 81 8.08 2.56 -6.09
N GLN A 82 9.05 2.07 -5.33
CA GLN A 82 9.94 1.00 -5.79
C GLN A 82 9.17 -0.26 -6.14
N TRP A 83 8.18 -0.65 -5.33
CA TRP A 83 7.32 -1.80 -5.62
C TRP A 83 6.36 -1.54 -6.78
N MET A 84 5.80 -0.34 -6.90
CA MET A 84 5.00 0.05 -8.07
C MET A 84 5.81 -0.07 -9.36
N THR A 85 7.04 0.47 -9.37
CA THR A 85 7.98 0.34 -10.50
C THR A 85 8.35 -1.13 -10.76
N TYR A 86 8.61 -1.92 -9.73
CA TYR A 86 8.94 -3.35 -9.87
C TYR A 86 7.81 -4.17 -10.51
N TYR A 87 6.56 -3.77 -10.31
CA TYR A 87 5.37 -4.40 -10.90
C TYR A 87 4.88 -3.70 -12.19
N ASP A 88 5.64 -2.76 -12.75
CA ASP A 88 5.25 -1.96 -13.93
C ASP A 88 3.90 -1.23 -13.77
N LEU A 89 3.57 -0.85 -12.53
CA LEU A 89 2.37 -0.09 -12.19
C LEU A 89 2.71 1.40 -12.24
N GLU A 90 2.31 2.04 -13.35
CA GLU A 90 2.53 3.47 -13.65
C GLU A 90 2.37 4.40 -12.41
N VAL A 91 3.38 5.24 -12.17
CA VAL A 91 3.34 6.33 -11.19
C VAL A 91 2.62 7.54 -11.79
#